data_AF-A0A3N5XAB8-F1
#
_entry.id   AF-A0A3N5XAB8-F1
#
_cell.length_a   1.000
_cell.length_b   1.000
_cell.length_c   1.000
_cell.angle_alpha   90.00
_cell.angle_beta   90.00
_cell.angle_gamma   90.00
#
_symmetry.space_group_name_H-M   'P 1'
#
loop_
_entity.id
_entity.type
_entity.pdbx_description
1 polymer ?
#
loop_
_entity_poly.entity_id
_entity_poly.type
_entity_poly.pdbx_seq_one_letter_code
_entity_poly.pdbx_strand_id
1 'polypeptide(L)'
;MHGLIHLNVVRAGVVRHPSEWRWCGHDELIRERTRYRLIDRDALTKLLGPGLRDDFEQAYRREIADAIARRKLEREPWWTESIAVGSEDFIPRVKAQTLYRRRLDISQAVDGVWVIREVAPAPGARG
;
A
#
# COMPACT_ATOMS: atom_id res chain seq x y z
N MET A 1 10.06 0.98 -2.06
CA MET A 1 8.69 0.46 -1.90
C MET A 1 7.76 1.64 -2.16
N HIS A 2 7.04 1.66 -3.27
CA HIS A 2 6.27 2.83 -3.72
C HIS A 2 4.84 2.74 -3.14
N GLY A 3 4.36 3.82 -2.49
CA GLY A 3 2.95 3.94 -2.05
C GLY A 3 2.64 3.82 -0.54
N LEU A 4 3.41 4.44 0.36
CA LEU A 4 3.12 4.42 1.80
C LEU A 4 1.85 5.24 2.13
N ILE A 5 0.81 4.58 2.65
CA ILE A 5 -0.46 5.20 3.09
C ILE A 5 -0.23 6.35 4.09
N HIS A 6 0.80 6.25 4.92
CA HIS A 6 1.20 7.29 5.88
C HIS A 6 1.59 8.62 5.22
N LEU A 7 2.02 8.60 3.95
CA LEU A 7 2.36 9.82 3.21
C LEU A 7 1.13 10.51 2.60
N ASN A 8 -0.06 9.91 2.68
CA ASN A 8 -1.28 10.52 2.15
C ASN A 8 -1.54 11.90 2.79
N VAL A 9 -1.30 12.04 4.09
CA VAL A 9 -1.50 13.31 4.82
C VAL A 9 -0.47 14.38 4.43
N VAL A 10 0.73 13.96 4.03
CA VAL A 10 1.77 14.86 3.49
C VAL A 10 1.40 15.28 2.07
N ARG A 11 0.97 14.32 1.23
CA ARG A 11 0.52 14.58 -0.14
C ARG A 11 -0.68 15.53 -0.21
N ALA A 12 -1.60 15.41 0.73
CA ALA A 12 -2.74 16.31 0.88
C ALA A 12 -2.36 17.70 1.43
N GLY A 13 -1.10 17.92 1.81
CA GLY A 13 -0.61 19.18 2.36
C GLY A 13 -1.05 19.47 3.79
N VAL A 14 -1.60 18.47 4.51
CA VAL A 14 -2.11 18.64 5.88
C VAL A 14 -0.97 18.78 6.88
N VAL A 15 0.10 18.01 6.69
CA VAL A 15 1.31 18.00 7.53
C VAL A 15 2.56 17.91 6.67
N ARG A 16 3.72 18.24 7.23
CA ARG A 16 5.01 18.10 6.51
C ARG A 16 5.64 16.72 6.70
N HIS A 17 5.33 16.05 7.80
CA HIS A 17 5.79 14.71 8.12
C HIS A 17 4.67 13.87 8.77
N PRO A 18 4.59 12.53 8.53
CA PRO A 18 3.56 11.68 9.13
C PRO A 18 3.52 11.67 10.66
N SER A 19 4.67 11.90 11.33
CA SER A 19 4.74 12.01 12.80
C SER A 19 3.97 13.21 13.37
N GLU A 20 3.63 14.20 12.55
CA GLU A 20 2.76 15.32 12.97
C GLU A 20 1.27 14.91 13.01
N TRP A 21 0.93 13.73 12.47
CA TRP A 21 -0.43 13.24 12.37
C TRP A 21 -0.66 12.01 13.26
N ARG A 22 -1.03 12.26 14.53
CA ARG A 22 -1.27 11.24 15.58
C ARG A 22 -2.29 10.15 15.24
N TRP A 23 -3.12 10.37 14.23
CA TRP A 23 -4.19 9.45 13.83
C TRP A 23 -3.77 8.48 12.73
N CYS A 24 -2.51 8.49 12.28
CA CYS A 24 -1.97 7.46 11.40
C CYS A 24 -1.12 6.45 12.19
N GLY A 25 -0.90 5.28 11.59
CA GLY A 25 -0.11 4.20 12.21
C GLY A 25 1.40 4.42 12.23
N HIS A 26 1.90 5.62 11.87
CA HIS A 26 3.33 5.90 11.77
C HIS A 26 4.06 5.58 13.08
N ASP A 27 3.59 6.17 14.20
CA ASP A 27 4.21 6.02 15.52
C ASP A 27 4.18 4.57 16.03
N GLU A 28 3.16 3.79 15.63
CA GLU A 28 3.07 2.37 15.98
C GLU A 28 4.09 1.52 15.22
N LEU A 29 4.37 1.86 13.95
CA LEU A 29 5.37 1.16 13.15
C LEU A 29 6.80 1.41 13.68
N ILE A 30 7.10 2.65 14.10
CA ILE A 30 8.44 3.09 14.52
C ILE A 30 8.69 3.03 16.04
N ARG A 31 7.92 2.24 16.80
CA ARG A 31 8.09 2.03 18.27
C ARG A 31 7.85 3.26 19.15
N GLU A 32 7.45 4.40 18.60
CA GLU A 32 7.21 5.62 19.39
C GLU A 32 5.93 5.50 20.23
N ARG A 33 4.91 4.79 19.73
CA ARG A 33 3.69 4.47 20.49
C ARG A 33 3.73 3.05 21.05
N THR A 34 3.80 2.93 22.38
CA THR A 34 3.87 1.64 23.08
C THR A 34 2.56 1.23 23.77
N ARG A 35 1.66 2.18 24.04
CA ARG A 35 0.34 1.94 24.68
C ARG A 35 -0.81 2.07 23.67
N TYR A 36 -1.88 1.29 23.90
CA TYR A 36 -3.09 1.27 23.06
C TYR A 36 -2.76 1.03 21.57
N ARG A 37 -1.89 0.06 21.28
CA ARG A 37 -1.48 -0.28 19.91
C ARG A 37 -2.56 -1.10 19.21
N LEU A 38 -2.79 -0.83 17.93
CA LEU A 38 -3.62 -1.62 17.03
C LEU A 38 -2.78 -2.59 16.19
N ILE A 39 -1.51 -2.26 15.93
CA ILE A 39 -0.61 -3.08 15.12
C ILE A 39 0.10 -4.13 16.00
N ASP A 40 -0.12 -5.41 15.69
CA ASP A 40 0.73 -6.50 16.20
C ASP A 40 2.06 -6.50 15.44
N ARG A 41 3.08 -5.97 16.10
CA ARG A 41 4.41 -5.79 15.52
C ARG A 41 5.19 -7.10 15.44
N ASP A 42 4.91 -8.07 16.30
CA ASP A 42 5.57 -9.37 16.26
C ASP A 42 5.03 -10.18 15.07
N ALA A 43 3.71 -10.11 14.85
CA ALA A 43 3.09 -10.68 13.65
C ALA A 43 3.59 -9.99 12.37
N LEU A 44 3.66 -8.65 12.35
CA LEU A 44 4.21 -7.88 11.23
C LEU A 44 5.65 -8.33 10.91
N THR A 45 6.50 -8.41 11.95
CA THR A 45 7.90 -8.86 11.83
C THR A 45 7.97 -10.28 11.28
N LYS A 46 7.07 -11.18 11.70
CA LYS A 46 7.01 -12.54 11.17
C LYS A 46 6.71 -12.57 9.67
N LEU A 47 5.78 -11.73 9.21
CA LEU A 47 5.33 -11.65 7.83
C LEU A 47 6.36 -11.02 6.88
N LEU A 48 7.16 -10.07 7.35
CA LEU A 48 8.14 -9.36 6.50
C LEU A 48 9.38 -10.21 6.13
N GLY A 49 9.52 -11.40 6.72
CA GLY A 49 10.66 -12.31 6.47
C GLY A 49 11.94 -11.91 7.22
N PRO A 50 12.90 -12.84 7.41
CA PRO A 50 14.03 -12.68 8.34
C PRO A 50 14.93 -11.47 8.06
N GLY A 51 15.14 -11.09 6.79
CA GLY A 51 16.01 -9.95 6.44
C GLY A 51 15.43 -8.57 6.77
N LEU A 52 14.11 -8.45 6.93
CA LEU A 52 13.47 -7.18 7.28
C LEU A 52 13.14 -7.09 8.77
N ARG A 53 13.31 -8.17 9.56
CA ARG A 53 12.87 -8.21 10.96
C ARG A 53 13.61 -7.22 11.85
N ASP A 54 14.93 -7.17 11.70
CA ASP A 54 15.78 -6.37 12.57
C ASP A 54 15.90 -4.92 12.07
N ASP A 55 15.68 -4.71 10.76
CA ASP A 55 15.86 -3.42 10.10
C ASP A 55 14.56 -2.73 9.67
N PHE A 56 13.38 -3.31 9.93
CA PHE A 56 12.11 -2.78 9.43
C PHE A 56 11.90 -1.30 9.78
N GLU A 57 12.13 -0.91 11.04
CA GLU A 57 11.94 0.47 11.47
C GLU A 57 12.87 1.42 10.72
N GLN A 58 14.15 1.06 10.59
CA GLN A 58 15.15 1.87 9.91
C GLN A 58 14.85 1.96 8.41
N ALA A 59 14.49 0.85 7.79
CA ALA A 59 14.07 0.79 6.40
C ALA A 59 12.83 1.66 6.16
N TYR A 60 11.83 1.55 7.02
CA TYR A 60 10.62 2.37 6.95
C TYR A 60 10.91 3.88 7.12
N ARG A 61 11.69 4.26 8.15
CA ARG A 61 12.11 5.66 8.36
C ARG A 61 12.86 6.21 7.14
N ARG A 62 13.78 5.41 6.57
CA ARG A 62 14.53 5.77 5.36
C ARG A 62 13.62 5.95 4.16
N GLU A 63 12.69 5.03 3.92
CA GLU A 63 11.74 5.14 2.80
C GLU A 63 10.84 6.37 2.94
N ILE A 64 10.35 6.68 4.14
CA ILE A 64 9.57 7.91 4.40
C ILE A 64 10.41 9.16 4.11
N ALA A 65 11.64 9.22 4.64
CA ALA A 65 12.53 10.36 4.45
C ALA A 65 12.88 10.54 2.95
N ASP A 66 13.23 9.46 2.26
CA ASP A 66 13.54 9.45 0.83
C ASP A 66 12.34 9.90 -0.01
N ALA A 67 11.14 9.44 0.32
CA ALA A 67 9.92 9.81 -0.40
C ALA A 67 9.59 11.30 -0.25
N ILE A 68 9.72 11.84 0.97
CA ILE A 68 9.53 13.27 1.24
C ILE A 68 10.61 14.10 0.53
N ALA A 69 11.88 13.73 0.67
CA ALA A 69 13.01 14.47 0.10
C ALA A 69 12.96 14.51 -1.43
N ARG A 70 12.64 13.38 -2.07
CA ARG A 70 12.54 13.28 -3.54
C ARG A 70 11.21 13.81 -4.09
N ARG A 71 10.31 14.32 -3.24
CA ARG A 71 8.93 14.67 -3.59
C ARG A 71 8.21 13.54 -4.34
N LYS A 72 8.56 12.28 -4.04
CA LYS A 72 7.87 11.08 -4.53
C LYS A 72 6.57 10.88 -3.76
N LEU A 73 5.71 11.89 -3.82
CA LEU A 73 4.39 11.94 -3.22
C LEU A 73 3.33 11.78 -4.30
N GLU A 74 3.65 11.17 -5.44
CA GLU A 74 2.68 10.94 -6.49
C GLU A 74 1.68 9.86 -6.06
N ARG A 75 0.47 9.95 -6.60
CA ARG A 75 -0.53 8.91 -6.40
C ARG A 75 -0.19 7.77 -7.34
N GLU A 76 -0.08 6.57 -6.78
CA GLU A 76 0.13 5.36 -7.57
C GLU A 76 -1.22 4.75 -7.95
N PRO A 77 -1.56 4.68 -9.25
CA PRO A 77 -2.86 4.18 -9.69
C PRO A 77 -3.12 2.75 -9.24
N TRP A 78 -2.10 1.88 -9.22
CA TRP A 78 -2.29 0.49 -8.82
C TRP A 78 -2.74 0.31 -7.37
N TRP A 79 -2.41 1.21 -6.45
CA TRP A 79 -2.89 1.15 -5.06
C TRP A 79 -4.32 1.65 -4.89
N THR A 80 -4.79 2.52 -5.77
CA THR A 80 -6.04 3.26 -5.57
C THR A 80 -7.14 2.89 -6.56
N GLU A 81 -6.79 2.27 -7.67
CA GLU A 81 -7.70 1.92 -8.78
C GLU A 81 -7.77 0.41 -9.01
N SER A 82 -6.98 -0.39 -8.27
CA SER A 82 -7.02 -1.85 -8.36
C SER A 82 -7.83 -2.46 -7.23
N ILE A 83 -8.52 -3.55 -7.55
CA ILE A 83 -9.24 -4.38 -6.58
C ILE A 83 -8.25 -5.19 -5.74
N ALA A 84 -7.15 -5.64 -6.34
CA ALA A 84 -6.09 -6.37 -5.68
C ALA A 84 -4.73 -6.07 -6.32
N VAL A 85 -3.66 -6.19 -5.53
CA VAL A 85 -2.26 -6.03 -5.92
C VAL A 85 -1.47 -7.18 -5.30
N GLY A 86 -0.57 -7.82 -6.05
CA GLY A 86 0.24 -8.93 -5.53
C GLY A 86 1.09 -9.62 -6.58
N SER A 87 1.55 -10.84 -6.28
CA SER A 87 2.34 -11.64 -7.21
C SER A 87 1.50 -12.22 -8.35
N GLU A 88 2.17 -12.70 -9.39
CA GLU A 88 1.53 -13.36 -10.54
C GLU A 88 0.62 -14.51 -10.12
N ASP A 89 1.07 -15.35 -9.17
CA ASP A 89 0.30 -16.50 -8.68
C ASP A 89 -0.82 -16.11 -7.71
N PHE A 90 -0.67 -14.97 -7.02
CA PHE A 90 -1.65 -14.50 -6.05
C PHE A 90 -2.91 -13.96 -6.75
N ILE A 91 -2.72 -13.22 -7.83
CA ILE A 91 -3.79 -12.47 -8.49
C ILE A 91 -4.90 -13.37 -9.08
N PRO A 92 -4.61 -14.49 -9.79
CA PRO A 92 -5.64 -15.42 -10.27
C PRO A 92 -6.49 -16.00 -9.13
N ARG A 93 -5.87 -16.28 -7.97
CA ARG A 93 -6.58 -16.82 -6.79
C ARG A 93 -7.57 -15.81 -6.23
N VAL A 94 -7.17 -14.54 -6.15
CA VAL A 94 -8.08 -13.46 -5.72
C VAL A 94 -9.20 -13.25 -6.74
N LYS A 95 -8.89 -13.27 -8.04
CA LYS A 95 -9.90 -13.15 -9.10
C LYS A 95 -10.98 -14.22 -9.00
N ALA A 96 -10.59 -15.48 -8.75
CA ALA A 96 -11.52 -16.60 -8.58
C ALA A 96 -12.45 -16.45 -7.36
N GLN A 97 -12.02 -15.71 -6.34
CA GLN A 97 -12.82 -15.44 -5.13
C GLN A 97 -13.64 -14.15 -5.22
N THR A 98 -13.42 -13.33 -6.25
CA THR A 98 -14.09 -12.04 -6.42
C THR A 98 -15.40 -12.21 -7.22
N LEU A 99 -16.47 -11.53 -6.79
CA LEU A 99 -17.85 -11.67 -7.27
C LEU A 99 -17.99 -11.78 -8.80
N TYR A 100 -18.72 -12.82 -9.24
CA TYR A 100 -18.91 -13.28 -10.64
C TYR A 100 -19.51 -12.25 -11.63
N ARG A 101 -20.01 -11.10 -11.15
CA ARG A 101 -20.78 -10.15 -11.97
C ARG A 101 -19.97 -8.99 -12.57
N ARG A 102 -18.66 -8.90 -12.31
CA ARG A 102 -17.80 -7.83 -12.85
C ARG A 102 -16.82 -8.38 -13.87
N ARG A 103 -16.59 -7.65 -14.97
CA ARG A 103 -15.55 -7.98 -15.94
C ARG A 103 -14.21 -7.52 -15.37
N LEU A 104 -13.34 -8.47 -15.06
CA LEU A 104 -12.06 -8.21 -14.38
C LEU A 104 -10.87 -8.43 -15.31
N ASP A 105 -10.01 -7.44 -15.41
CA ASP A 105 -8.73 -7.50 -16.13
C ASP A 105 -7.56 -7.74 -15.18
N ILE A 106 -6.56 -8.47 -15.66
CA ILE A 106 -5.30 -8.72 -14.94
C ILE A 106 -4.18 -8.13 -15.78
N SER A 107 -3.38 -7.26 -15.17
CA SER A 107 -2.23 -6.62 -15.83
C SER A 107 -1.07 -6.48 -14.86
N GLN A 108 0.15 -6.38 -15.39
CA GLN A 108 1.32 -5.99 -14.60
C GLN A 108 1.32 -4.47 -14.41
N ALA A 109 1.45 -4.00 -13.16
CA ALA A 109 1.52 -2.58 -12.84
C ALA A 109 2.96 -2.05 -12.88
N VAL A 110 3.88 -2.84 -12.34
CA VAL A 110 5.35 -2.68 -12.41
C VAL A 110 5.97 -4.08 -12.35
N ASP A 111 7.25 -4.20 -12.67
CA ASP A 111 7.96 -5.50 -12.67
C ASP A 111 7.68 -6.29 -11.38
N GLY A 112 7.17 -7.52 -11.56
CA GLY A 112 6.84 -8.45 -10.48
C GLY A 112 5.56 -8.12 -9.69
N VAL A 113 4.89 -7.01 -9.98
CA VAL A 113 3.64 -6.59 -9.31
C VAL A 113 2.47 -6.65 -10.28
N TRP A 114 1.54 -7.55 -10.00
CA TRP A 114 0.33 -7.79 -10.76
C TRP A 114 -0.89 -7.21 -10.05
N VAL A 115 -1.89 -6.80 -10.84
CA VAL A 115 -3.11 -6.16 -10.32
C VAL A 115 -4.38 -6.70 -10.97
N ILE A 116 -5.50 -6.61 -10.25
CA ILE A 116 -6.85 -6.83 -10.78
C ILE A 116 -7.55 -5.47 -10.88
N ARG A 117 -8.14 -5.16 -12.05
CA ARG A 117 -8.96 -3.96 -12.25
C ARG A 117 -10.32 -4.32 -12.83
N GLU A 118 -11.31 -3.49 -12.53
CA GLU A 118 -12.59 -3.57 -13.23
C GLU A 118 -12.45 -2.98 -14.63
N VAL A 119 -12.93 -3.71 -15.63
CA VAL A 119 -13.03 -3.20 -16.99
C VAL A 119 -14.20 -2.24 -17.03
N ALA A 120 -13.92 -0.96 -17.28
CA ALA A 120 -14.96 0.02 -17.52
C ALA A 120 -15.88 -0.47 -18.65
N PRO A 121 -17.21 -0.32 -18.53
CA PRO A 121 -18.11 -0.65 -19.62
C PRO A 121 -17.73 0.20 -20.85
N ALA A 122 -17.80 -0.40 -22.04
CA ALA A 122 -17.49 0.30 -23.28
C ALA A 122 -18.35 1.57 -23.38
N PRO A 123 -17.78 2.74 -23.75
CA PRO A 123 -18.57 3.95 -23.93
C PRO A 123 -19.61 3.68 -25.03
N GLY A 124 -20.89 3.61 -24.66
CA GLY A 124 -22.00 3.38 -25.59
C GLY A 124 -22.91 2.19 -25.27
N ALA A 125 -22.56 1.32 -24.32
CA ALA A 125 -23.45 0.27 -23.87
C ALA A 125 -24.49 0.81 -22.86
N ARG A 126 -25.51 1.52 -23.35
CA ARG A 126 -26.77 1.68 -22.59
C ARG A 126 -27.74 0.62 -23.13
N GLY A 127 -28.23 -0.22 -22.22
CA GLY A 127 -29.42 -1.04 -22.45
C GLY A 127 -30.69 -0.21 -22.40
#